data_AF-A0AAE5YI37-F1
#
_entry.id   AF-A0AAE5YI37-F1
#
_cell.length_a   1.000
_cell.length_b   1.000
_cell.length_c   1.000
_cell.angle_alpha   90.00
_cell.angle_beta   90.00
_cell.angle_gamma   90.00
#
_symmetry.space_group_name_H-M   'P 1'
#
loop_
_entity.id
_entity.type
_entity.pdbx_description
1 polymer ?
#
loop_
_entity_poly.entity_id
_entity_poly.type
_entity_poly.pdbx_seq_one_letter_code
_entity_poly.pdbx_strand_id
1 'polypeptide(L)'
;MLKKSLVILCLSIVYANCAVYSYEELEKKPNSLAKDYYLYRLLEANKIEKKDAEGLKEHIYRYAGKIKTAIEAIIPPLGYNKEYELCYKFNTQNILDANLSCQLVRLNSLTFIQDLNSSTRDEIKKNIPKENVKLIKLLDAFDSKDPLNYVVLNYDSSNFYKIYDFYKNKKDFFLEAEFVNELAKEKEFTNFVRELVIKKKSPLIRKSLVNVDANLTHQDNAFYLGVNAILEDNDEKAFEFFKVAKETFQSKALVDNATFWLYQISKDDKYLEELSQSSSLNIYSLYARELKQKPIHKIEILDPKKEKNDFNMKDPFAWQALSQKINKTPKKELAKLAKEFYTKENIAIYAYIQERAEGFEKNYFIMPYFELLKDYSTQRKAMILALARQESRFIPTAISTSYALGIMQFIPFLANHIGNKELQIPNFDQDMLFDPKIAYTFANHHLDYLESKLNSPIFVAYAYNGGIGFTTRMLKREDLFKQGKYEPFLSMELVPYAESRNYAKKVLANYVVYLHLLNDNTPISKFFENLTQNTDSQNKNLALK
;
A
#
# COMPACT_ATOMS: atom_id res chain seq x y z
N MET A 1 11.90 -49.55 58.91
CA MET A 1 13.09 -48.99 58.23
C MET A 1 12.66 -48.58 56.83
N LEU A 2 12.11 -47.38 56.58
CA LEU A 2 12.81 -46.09 56.43
C LEU A 2 14.03 -46.18 55.48
N LYS A 3 13.83 -45.77 54.22
CA LYS A 3 14.53 -44.60 53.65
C LYS A 3 13.80 -44.12 52.39
N LYS A 4 13.11 -42.98 52.55
CA LYS A 4 12.67 -42.11 51.46
C LYS A 4 13.93 -41.49 50.85
N SER A 5 14.18 -41.71 49.57
CA SER A 5 15.11 -40.88 48.80
C SER A 5 14.31 -39.80 48.12
N LEU A 6 14.42 -38.60 48.69
CA LEU A 6 13.91 -37.34 48.20
C LEU A 6 14.68 -36.98 46.93
N VAL A 7 14.12 -37.28 45.75
CA VAL A 7 14.62 -36.71 44.49
C VAL A 7 14.11 -35.27 44.43
N ILE A 8 14.98 -34.33 44.77
CA ILE A 8 14.75 -32.91 44.58
C ILE A 8 14.74 -32.67 43.06
N LEU A 9 13.53 -32.63 42.51
CA LEU A 9 13.28 -32.15 41.16
C LEU A 9 13.56 -30.64 41.18
N CYS A 10 14.78 -30.23 40.84
CA CYS A 10 15.05 -28.83 40.48
C CYS A 10 14.26 -28.51 39.21
N LEU A 11 13.02 -28.08 39.38
CA LEU A 11 12.27 -27.30 38.42
C LEU A 11 13.01 -25.97 38.26
N SER A 12 14.01 -25.96 37.37
CA SER A 12 14.41 -24.72 36.71
C SER A 12 13.24 -24.31 35.84
N ILE A 13 12.33 -23.53 36.43
CA ILE A 13 11.39 -22.68 35.69
C ILE A 13 12.26 -21.68 34.96
N VAL A 14 12.71 -22.05 33.75
CA VAL A 14 13.23 -21.08 32.80
C VAL A 14 12.00 -20.30 32.35
N TYR A 15 11.80 -19.15 32.99
CA TYR A 15 10.93 -18.12 32.47
C TYR A 15 11.30 -17.92 31.00
N ALA A 16 10.36 -18.18 30.10
CA ALA A 16 10.47 -17.82 28.71
C ALA A 16 10.73 -16.31 28.66
N ASN A 17 12.00 -15.93 28.48
CA ASN A 17 12.39 -14.54 28.40
C ASN A 17 11.94 -14.06 27.01
N CYS A 18 10.67 -13.70 26.88
CA CYS A 18 9.99 -13.29 25.64
C CYS A 18 10.59 -12.05 24.94
N ALA A 19 11.66 -11.48 25.48
CA ALA A 19 12.33 -10.31 24.93
C ALA A 19 13.77 -10.67 24.56
N VAL A 20 14.08 -10.65 23.26
CA VAL A 20 15.43 -10.86 22.73
C VAL A 20 16.38 -9.74 23.18
N TYR A 21 15.85 -8.54 23.46
CA TYR A 21 16.59 -7.37 23.93
C TYR A 21 15.87 -6.71 25.11
N SER A 22 16.62 -6.21 26.09
CA SER A 22 16.10 -5.35 27.16
C SER A 22 15.83 -3.93 26.64
N TYR A 23 15.11 -3.13 27.42
CA TYR A 23 14.88 -1.73 27.10
C TYR A 23 16.21 -0.94 27.03
N GLU A 24 17.10 -1.15 28.00
CA GLU A 24 18.41 -0.48 28.07
C GLU A 24 19.34 -0.86 26.91
N GLU A 25 19.20 -2.09 26.39
CA GLU A 25 19.91 -2.51 25.17
C GLU A 25 19.37 -1.78 23.94
N LEU A 26 18.04 -1.65 23.83
CA LEU A 26 17.38 -0.99 22.70
C LEU A 26 17.60 0.52 22.70
N GLU A 27 17.64 1.19 23.86
CA GLU A 27 17.95 2.62 23.95
C GLU A 27 19.26 2.96 23.23
N LYS A 28 20.28 2.10 23.38
CA LYS A 28 21.61 2.26 22.78
C LYS A 28 21.64 1.96 21.27
N LYS A 29 20.59 1.32 20.71
CA LYS A 29 20.49 1.07 19.27
C LYS A 29 20.02 2.34 18.52
N PRO A 30 20.47 2.55 17.27
CA PRO A 30 19.99 3.66 16.46
C PRO A 30 18.51 3.50 16.11
N ASN A 31 17.80 4.63 15.99
CA ASN A 31 16.39 4.64 15.61
C ASN A 31 16.23 4.03 14.21
N SER A 32 15.39 2.99 14.15
CA SER A 32 15.08 2.22 12.94
C SER A 32 13.78 1.45 13.14
N LEU A 33 13.20 0.91 12.06
CA LEU A 33 12.03 0.04 12.18
C LEU A 33 12.31 -1.23 13.00
N ALA A 34 13.56 -1.72 13.03
CA ALA A 34 13.93 -2.83 13.90
C ALA A 34 13.85 -2.45 15.39
N LYS A 35 14.36 -1.27 15.75
CA LYS A 35 14.24 -0.75 17.12
C LYS A 35 12.78 -0.56 17.51
N ASP A 36 11.99 0.07 16.64
CA ASP A 36 10.56 0.28 16.86
C ASP A 36 9.81 -1.06 17.06
N TYR A 37 10.14 -2.07 16.26
CA TYR A 37 9.56 -3.41 16.40
C TYR A 37 9.84 -4.04 17.76
N TYR A 38 11.09 -4.04 18.21
CA TYR A 38 11.45 -4.61 19.51
C TYR A 38 10.91 -3.79 20.69
N LEU A 39 10.88 -2.46 20.60
CA LEU A 39 10.21 -1.61 21.58
C LEU A 39 8.71 -1.90 21.64
N TYR A 40 8.07 -2.10 20.48
CA TYR A 40 6.67 -2.51 20.44
C TYR A 40 6.44 -3.89 21.08
N ARG A 41 7.32 -4.86 20.89
CA ARG A 41 7.24 -6.16 21.59
C ARG A 41 7.32 -6.01 23.11
N LEU A 42 8.19 -5.12 23.61
CA LEU A 42 8.27 -4.83 25.05
C LEU A 42 6.99 -4.16 25.57
N LEU A 43 6.44 -3.20 24.83
CA LEU A 43 5.17 -2.55 25.17
C LEU A 43 4.01 -3.56 25.20
N GLU A 44 3.89 -4.43 24.20
CA GLU A 44 2.85 -5.47 24.12
C GLU A 44 2.97 -6.50 25.27
N ALA A 45 4.20 -6.78 25.70
CA ALA A 45 4.47 -7.64 26.85
C ALA A 45 4.35 -6.94 28.21
N ASN A 46 3.95 -5.66 28.26
CA ASN A 46 3.92 -4.82 29.47
C ASN A 46 5.28 -4.77 30.21
N LYS A 47 6.38 -4.77 29.45
CA LYS A 47 7.76 -4.76 29.97
C LYS A 47 8.43 -3.38 29.98
N ILE A 48 7.69 -2.31 29.69
CA ILE A 48 8.18 -0.92 29.79
C ILE A 48 7.42 -0.23 30.93
N GLU A 49 8.15 0.30 31.90
CA GLU A 49 7.55 1.05 33.02
C GLU A 49 7.10 2.45 32.55
N LYS A 50 6.13 3.03 33.26
CA LYS A 50 5.60 4.37 32.95
C LYS A 50 6.69 5.44 32.88
N LYS A 51 7.69 5.38 33.77
CA LYS A 51 8.80 6.33 33.83
C LYS A 51 9.67 6.29 32.55
N ASP A 52 9.88 5.10 31.99
CA ASP A 52 10.71 4.90 30.80
C ASP A 52 9.92 5.28 29.53
N ALA A 53 8.59 5.13 29.58
CA ALA A 53 7.72 5.54 28.49
C ALA A 53 7.78 7.06 28.22
N GLU A 54 8.11 7.90 29.21
CA GLU A 54 8.09 9.37 29.10
C GLU A 54 9.13 9.91 28.12
N GLY A 55 10.29 9.22 27.99
CA GLY A 55 11.33 9.52 26.99
C GLY A 55 11.21 8.71 25.69
N LEU A 56 10.33 7.70 25.67
CA LEU A 56 10.31 6.69 24.61
C LEU A 56 10.06 7.27 23.21
N LYS A 57 9.30 8.37 23.11
CA LYS A 57 9.01 9.04 21.84
C LYS A 57 10.28 9.44 21.07
N GLU A 58 11.35 9.83 21.77
CA GLU A 58 12.64 10.20 21.16
C GLU A 58 13.40 8.98 20.60
N HIS A 59 13.05 7.78 21.07
CA HIS A 59 13.62 6.51 20.64
C HIS A 59 12.82 5.82 19.54
N ILE A 60 11.71 6.41 19.08
CA ILE A 60 10.88 5.87 18.00
C ILE A 60 11.26 6.49 16.65
N TYR A 61 11.62 5.64 15.69
CA TYR A 61 11.89 6.05 14.31
C TYR A 61 10.62 6.49 13.57
N ARG A 62 9.52 5.74 13.72
CA ARG A 62 8.23 6.04 13.10
C ARG A 62 7.08 5.98 14.11
N TYR A 63 6.76 7.14 14.69
CA TYR A 63 5.69 7.29 15.68
C TYR A 63 4.28 7.27 15.04
N ALA A 64 3.83 6.09 14.59
CA ALA A 64 2.52 5.90 13.99
C ALA A 64 2.02 4.45 14.10
N GLY A 65 0.70 4.25 14.00
CA GLY A 65 0.09 2.91 14.05
C GLY A 65 0.18 2.28 15.45
N LYS A 66 0.44 0.96 15.49
CA LYS A 66 0.36 0.15 16.72
C LYS A 66 1.25 0.65 17.85
N ILE A 67 2.48 1.08 17.54
CA ILE A 67 3.41 1.57 18.56
C ILE A 67 2.95 2.90 19.17
N LYS A 68 2.43 3.82 18.34
CA LYS A 68 1.81 5.06 18.83
C LYS A 68 0.66 4.74 19.77
N THR A 69 -0.25 3.86 19.37
CA THR A 69 -1.39 3.45 20.23
C THR A 69 -0.94 2.83 21.54
N ALA A 70 0.08 1.96 21.52
CA ALA A 70 0.61 1.34 22.72
C ALA A 70 1.27 2.35 23.68
N ILE A 71 2.02 3.32 23.14
CA ILE A 71 2.64 4.39 23.95
C ILE A 71 1.56 5.31 24.52
N GLU A 72 0.59 5.72 23.70
CA GLU A 72 -0.48 6.64 24.11
C GLU A 72 -1.43 6.05 25.15
N ALA A 73 -1.50 4.72 25.25
CA ALA A 73 -2.20 4.02 26.34
C ALA A 73 -1.50 4.18 27.70
N ILE A 74 -0.19 4.43 27.71
CA ILE A 74 0.62 4.66 28.92
C ILE A 74 0.74 6.17 29.20
N ILE A 75 1.00 6.96 28.14
CA ILE A 75 1.17 8.41 28.19
C ILE A 75 0.23 9.05 27.17
N PRO A 76 -0.96 9.49 27.61
CA PRO A 76 -1.90 10.14 26.73
C PRO A 76 -1.26 11.33 26.02
N PRO A 77 -1.56 11.55 24.72
CA PRO A 77 -1.00 12.68 24.00
C PRO A 77 -1.43 13.99 24.67
N LEU A 78 -0.48 14.92 24.86
CA LEU A 78 -0.80 16.32 25.18
C LEU A 78 -1.55 16.89 23.97
N GLY A 79 -2.88 16.81 23.99
CA GLY A 79 -3.76 16.98 22.83
C GLY A 79 -3.86 18.38 22.24
N TYR A 80 -3.04 19.34 22.69
CA TYR A 80 -3.16 20.73 22.25
C TYR A 80 -1.79 21.34 21.99
N ASN A 81 -1.65 22.05 20.86
CA ASN A 81 -0.64 23.10 20.76
C ASN A 81 -0.96 24.09 21.88
N LYS A 82 -0.06 24.20 22.87
CA LYS A 82 -0.21 25.11 24.02
C LYS A 82 -0.51 26.54 23.58
N GLU A 83 -0.04 26.94 22.41
CA GLU A 83 -0.29 28.25 21.80
C GLU A 83 -1.79 28.56 21.60
N TYR A 84 -2.61 27.54 21.27
CA TYR A 84 -4.03 27.73 20.95
C TYR A 84 -4.98 27.15 22.01
N GLU A 85 -4.47 26.63 23.11
CA GLU A 85 -5.27 26.06 24.20
C GLU A 85 -6.36 27.04 24.69
N LEU A 86 -6.00 28.32 24.80
CA LEU A 86 -6.94 29.38 25.19
C LEU A 86 -8.08 29.59 24.19
N CYS A 87 -7.88 29.31 22.91
CA CYS A 87 -8.90 29.50 21.87
C CYS A 87 -10.05 28.49 21.97
N TYR A 88 -9.82 27.33 22.60
CA TYR A 88 -10.83 26.30 22.81
C TYR A 88 -11.74 26.58 24.02
N LYS A 89 -11.48 27.65 24.79
CA LYS A 89 -12.40 28.13 25.84
C LYS A 89 -13.62 28.85 25.28
N PHE A 90 -13.51 29.37 24.06
CA PHE A 90 -14.64 30.01 23.39
C PHE A 90 -15.63 28.93 22.88
N ASN A 91 -16.88 29.27 22.62
CA ASN A 91 -17.91 28.40 22.06
C ASN A 91 -18.81 29.23 21.14
N THR A 92 -19.89 28.67 20.63
CA THR A 92 -20.75 29.39 19.68
C THR A 92 -21.45 30.58 20.32
N GLN A 93 -21.58 30.63 21.65
CA GLN A 93 -22.20 31.74 22.37
C GLN A 93 -21.26 32.92 22.62
N ASN A 94 -19.95 32.70 22.81
CA ASN A 94 -19.00 33.74 23.21
C ASN A 94 -17.83 33.94 22.23
N ILE A 95 -17.92 33.41 21.00
CA ILE A 95 -16.83 33.51 20.00
C ILE A 95 -16.47 34.95 19.63
N LEU A 96 -17.42 35.89 19.75
CA LEU A 96 -17.19 37.30 19.45
C LEU A 96 -16.28 37.99 20.49
N ASP A 97 -16.16 37.42 21.69
CA ASP A 97 -15.23 37.90 22.74
C ASP A 97 -13.78 37.49 22.46
N ALA A 98 -13.58 36.54 21.54
CA ALA A 98 -12.26 36.05 21.17
C ALA A 98 -11.54 37.02 20.24
N ASN A 99 -10.22 37.09 20.35
CA ASN A 99 -9.42 37.78 19.33
C ASN A 99 -9.49 37.07 17.97
N LEU A 100 -9.16 37.78 16.89
CA LEU A 100 -9.25 37.26 15.52
C LEU A 100 -8.49 35.94 15.33
N SER A 101 -7.31 35.78 15.96
CA SER A 101 -6.54 34.54 15.87
C SER A 101 -7.33 33.34 16.40
N CYS A 102 -7.93 33.48 17.59
CA CYS A 102 -8.77 32.44 18.16
C CYS A 102 -10.05 32.20 17.36
N GLN A 103 -10.66 33.25 16.80
CA GLN A 103 -11.80 33.08 15.88
C GLN A 103 -11.40 32.22 14.68
N LEU A 104 -10.30 32.56 13.98
CA LEU A 104 -9.81 31.82 12.82
C LEU A 104 -9.46 30.35 13.16
N VAL A 105 -8.84 30.10 14.31
CA VAL A 105 -8.54 28.72 14.78
C VAL A 105 -9.83 27.90 14.90
N ARG A 106 -10.89 28.48 15.45
CA ARG A 106 -12.16 27.78 15.70
C ARG A 106 -12.98 27.55 14.44
N LEU A 107 -12.89 28.48 13.49
CA LEU A 107 -13.51 28.37 12.17
C LEU A 107 -12.85 27.32 11.26
N ASN A 108 -11.77 26.65 11.68
CA ASN A 108 -11.30 25.47 10.98
C ASN A 108 -12.32 24.30 11.01
N SER A 109 -13.19 24.26 12.03
CA SER A 109 -14.22 23.23 12.20
C SER A 109 -15.54 23.59 11.52
N LEU A 110 -16.00 22.75 10.59
CA LEU A 110 -17.31 22.92 9.93
C LEU A 110 -18.48 22.70 10.88
N THR A 111 -18.34 21.80 11.86
CA THR A 111 -19.34 21.63 12.92
C THR A 111 -19.50 22.93 13.70
N PHE A 112 -18.38 23.56 14.06
CA PHE A 112 -18.42 24.84 14.77
C PHE A 112 -19.07 25.94 13.91
N ILE A 113 -18.72 26.02 12.62
CA ILE A 113 -19.35 26.98 11.68
C ILE A 113 -20.85 26.74 11.55
N GLN A 114 -21.29 25.49 11.42
CA GLN A 114 -22.71 25.13 11.28
C GLN A 114 -23.51 25.55 12.51
N ASP A 115 -22.95 25.40 13.71
CA ASP A 115 -23.61 25.69 14.98
C ASP A 115 -23.66 27.20 15.30
N LEU A 116 -22.93 28.05 14.56
CA LEU A 116 -23.09 29.50 14.66
C LEU A 116 -24.44 29.93 14.06
N ASN A 117 -25.03 30.98 14.63
CA ASN A 117 -26.15 31.64 13.97
C ASN A 117 -25.63 32.60 12.88
N SER A 118 -26.52 33.00 11.97
CA SER A 118 -26.16 33.84 10.83
C SER A 118 -25.63 35.22 11.24
N SER A 119 -26.24 35.86 12.24
CA SER A 119 -25.76 37.16 12.75
C SER A 119 -24.34 37.09 13.30
N THR A 120 -23.96 36.00 13.96
CA THR A 120 -22.61 35.78 14.46
C THR A 120 -21.62 35.57 13.32
N ARG A 121 -21.99 34.82 12.27
CA ARG A 121 -21.15 34.68 11.08
C ARG A 121 -20.92 36.02 10.37
N ASP A 122 -21.96 36.84 10.25
CA ASP A 122 -21.86 38.18 9.68
C ASP A 122 -20.91 39.08 10.47
N GLU A 123 -20.98 39.05 11.80
CA GLU A 123 -20.11 39.85 12.65
C GLU A 123 -18.65 39.41 12.55
N ILE A 124 -18.39 38.10 12.50
CA ILE A 124 -17.04 37.58 12.31
C ILE A 124 -16.50 37.95 10.91
N LYS A 125 -17.32 37.86 9.85
CA LYS A 125 -16.93 38.24 8.48
C LYS A 125 -16.41 39.67 8.38
N LYS A 126 -16.94 40.62 9.17
CA LYS A 126 -16.47 42.03 9.19
C LYS A 126 -15.00 42.17 9.63
N ASN A 127 -14.52 41.26 10.47
CA ASN A 127 -13.18 41.30 11.05
C ASN A 127 -12.19 40.35 10.34
N ILE A 128 -12.66 39.51 9.42
CA ILE A 128 -11.81 38.65 8.60
C ILE A 128 -11.13 39.50 7.51
N PRO A 129 -9.80 39.38 7.31
CA PRO A 129 -9.10 40.05 6.21
C PRO A 129 -9.75 39.70 4.87
N LYS A 130 -9.98 40.71 4.01
CA LYS A 130 -10.68 40.53 2.72
C LYS A 130 -9.97 39.56 1.78
N GLU A 131 -8.67 39.36 1.97
CA GLU A 131 -7.84 38.40 1.25
C GLU A 131 -8.24 36.95 1.56
N ASN A 132 -8.89 36.69 2.71
CA ASN A 132 -9.37 35.36 3.09
C ASN A 132 -10.74 35.04 2.47
N VAL A 133 -10.83 35.23 1.15
CA VAL A 133 -12.04 35.03 0.34
C VAL A 133 -12.64 33.63 0.53
N LYS A 134 -11.78 32.61 0.67
CA LYS A 134 -12.23 31.22 0.87
C LYS A 134 -13.04 31.05 2.15
N LEU A 135 -12.59 31.64 3.26
CA LEU A 135 -13.32 31.56 4.54
C LEU A 135 -14.60 32.38 4.50
N ILE A 136 -14.60 33.56 3.88
CA ILE A 136 -15.80 34.39 3.73
C ILE A 136 -16.88 33.62 2.96
N LYS A 137 -16.54 33.07 1.78
CA LYS A 137 -17.46 32.23 0.99
C LYS A 137 -17.95 30.99 1.75
N LEU A 138 -17.08 30.39 2.56
CA LEU A 138 -17.48 29.25 3.40
C LEU A 138 -18.55 29.66 4.42
N LEU A 139 -18.38 30.81 5.08
CA LEU A 139 -19.37 31.33 6.02
C LEU A 139 -20.68 31.66 5.32
N ASP A 140 -20.63 32.29 4.13
CA ASP A 140 -21.82 32.57 3.31
C ASP A 140 -22.55 31.28 2.90
N ALA A 141 -21.82 30.21 2.57
CA ALA A 141 -22.43 28.92 2.27
C ALA A 141 -23.22 28.35 3.47
N PHE A 142 -22.70 28.48 4.68
CA PHE A 142 -23.38 28.03 5.91
C PHE A 142 -24.52 28.96 6.39
N ASP A 143 -24.68 30.14 5.79
CA ASP A 143 -25.89 30.95 5.93
C ASP A 143 -27.04 30.47 5.03
N SER A 144 -26.74 29.67 4.00
CA SER A 144 -27.75 29.05 3.15
C SER A 144 -28.38 27.81 3.79
N LYS A 145 -29.60 27.44 3.34
CA LYS A 145 -30.29 26.22 3.77
C LYS A 145 -29.60 24.92 3.31
N ASP A 146 -28.84 24.98 2.22
CA ASP A 146 -28.08 23.85 1.68
C ASP A 146 -26.69 24.33 1.25
N PRO A 147 -25.70 24.30 2.18
CA PRO A 147 -24.35 24.79 1.91
C PRO A 147 -23.68 24.11 0.72
N LEU A 148 -23.98 22.83 0.48
CA LEU A 148 -23.43 22.09 -0.64
C LEU A 148 -24.01 22.57 -1.98
N ASN A 149 -25.33 22.77 -2.04
CA ASN A 149 -25.95 23.35 -3.23
C ASN A 149 -25.48 24.80 -3.46
N TYR A 150 -25.28 25.57 -2.40
CA TYR A 150 -24.75 26.94 -2.50
C TYR A 150 -23.37 26.96 -3.16
N VAL A 151 -22.43 26.13 -2.73
CA VAL A 151 -21.09 26.10 -3.36
C VAL A 151 -21.12 25.62 -4.80
N VAL A 152 -22.04 24.72 -5.16
CA VAL A 152 -22.22 24.27 -6.55
C VAL A 152 -22.75 25.42 -7.41
N LEU A 153 -23.81 26.11 -6.98
CA LEU A 153 -24.41 27.22 -7.73
C LEU A 153 -23.50 28.44 -7.86
N ASN A 154 -22.58 28.64 -6.91
CA ASN A 154 -21.62 29.75 -6.90
C ASN A 154 -20.23 29.36 -7.42
N TYR A 155 -20.09 28.17 -8.01
CA TYR A 155 -18.83 27.71 -8.58
C TYR A 155 -17.64 27.76 -7.59
N ASP A 156 -17.89 27.49 -6.32
CA ASP A 156 -16.87 27.52 -5.27
C ASP A 156 -16.16 26.16 -5.12
N SER A 157 -15.24 25.89 -6.06
CA SER A 157 -14.39 24.69 -6.05
C SER A 157 -13.58 24.55 -4.77
N SER A 158 -13.17 25.68 -4.19
CA SER A 158 -12.26 25.74 -3.05
C SER A 158 -12.87 25.23 -1.75
N ASN A 159 -14.18 25.39 -1.58
CA ASN A 159 -14.92 24.88 -0.42
C ASN A 159 -15.73 23.61 -0.73
N PHE A 160 -15.96 23.28 -2.01
CA PHE A 160 -16.76 22.12 -2.43
C PHE A 160 -16.33 20.84 -1.71
N TYR A 161 -15.05 20.45 -1.80
CA TYR A 161 -14.58 19.19 -1.21
C TYR A 161 -14.76 19.16 0.31
N LYS A 162 -14.46 20.27 0.99
CA LYS A 162 -14.59 20.41 2.44
C LYS A 162 -16.03 20.20 2.90
N ILE A 163 -16.99 20.80 2.18
CA ILE A 163 -18.42 20.68 2.47
C ILE A 163 -18.96 19.30 2.05
N TYR A 164 -18.54 18.77 0.90
CA TYR A 164 -18.95 17.46 0.43
C TYR A 164 -18.54 16.35 1.41
N ASP A 165 -17.28 16.36 1.86
CA ASP A 165 -16.75 15.45 2.88
C ASP A 165 -17.47 15.59 4.22
N PHE A 166 -17.80 16.83 4.62
CA PHE A 166 -18.56 17.09 5.84
C PHE A 166 -19.94 16.40 5.83
N TYR A 167 -20.61 16.39 4.68
CA TYR A 167 -21.85 15.64 4.46
C TYR A 167 -21.65 14.16 4.11
N LYS A 168 -20.47 13.61 4.40
CA LYS A 168 -20.10 12.19 4.27
C LYS A 168 -20.23 11.65 2.85
N ASN A 169 -20.11 12.50 1.83
CA ASN A 169 -20.12 12.10 0.43
C ASN A 169 -21.38 11.29 0.05
N LYS A 170 -22.53 11.65 0.63
CA LYS A 170 -23.81 10.94 0.45
C LYS A 170 -24.75 11.56 -0.58
N LYS A 171 -24.62 12.87 -0.85
CA LYS A 171 -25.44 13.54 -1.86
C LYS A 171 -24.88 13.20 -3.25
N ASP A 172 -25.78 13.01 -4.21
CA ASP A 172 -25.43 12.73 -5.60
C ASP A 172 -26.30 13.61 -6.50
N PHE A 173 -25.68 14.28 -7.47
CA PHE A 173 -26.29 15.30 -8.31
C PHE A 173 -25.41 15.53 -9.55
N PHE A 174 -25.98 16.14 -10.59
CA PHE A 174 -25.22 16.56 -11.75
C PHE A 174 -24.39 17.80 -11.44
N LEU A 175 -23.22 17.88 -12.07
CA LEU A 175 -22.35 19.04 -12.06
C LEU A 175 -22.22 19.57 -13.48
N GLU A 176 -22.33 20.88 -13.64
CA GLU A 176 -22.15 21.54 -14.94
C GLU A 176 -20.70 21.40 -15.42
N ALA A 177 -20.51 21.36 -16.74
CA ALA A 177 -19.21 21.14 -17.36
C ALA A 177 -18.16 22.18 -16.92
N GLU A 178 -18.57 23.45 -16.80
CA GLU A 178 -17.71 24.53 -16.31
C GLU A 178 -17.28 24.28 -14.85
N PHE A 179 -18.19 23.82 -13.99
CA PHE A 179 -17.84 23.58 -12.59
C PHE A 179 -16.94 22.35 -12.40
N VAL A 180 -17.15 21.25 -13.13
CA VAL A 180 -16.22 20.10 -13.04
C VAL A 180 -14.82 20.45 -13.53
N ASN A 181 -14.69 21.40 -14.46
CA ASN A 181 -13.40 21.95 -14.89
C ASN A 181 -12.74 22.80 -13.79
N GLU A 182 -13.50 23.61 -13.05
CA GLU A 182 -12.96 24.31 -11.88
C GLU A 182 -12.54 23.33 -10.78
N LEU A 183 -13.33 22.30 -10.53
CA LEU A 183 -12.98 21.24 -9.59
C LEU A 183 -11.68 20.54 -9.98
N ALA A 184 -11.44 20.30 -11.28
CA ALA A 184 -10.24 19.63 -11.78
C ALA A 184 -8.93 20.36 -11.47
N LYS A 185 -8.98 21.67 -11.23
CA LYS A 185 -7.81 22.51 -10.91
C LYS A 185 -7.38 22.42 -9.44
N GLU A 186 -8.26 21.93 -8.56
CA GLU A 186 -7.98 21.84 -7.12
C GLU A 186 -7.16 20.58 -6.79
N LYS A 187 -6.29 20.69 -5.78
CA LYS A 187 -5.41 19.57 -5.37
C LYS A 187 -6.17 18.36 -4.83
N GLU A 188 -7.37 18.58 -4.29
CA GLU A 188 -8.25 17.54 -3.73
C GLU A 188 -8.86 16.65 -4.82
N PHE A 189 -8.94 17.12 -6.07
CA PHE A 189 -9.62 16.46 -7.17
C PHE A 189 -9.16 15.02 -7.41
N THR A 190 -7.85 14.78 -7.38
CA THR A 190 -7.28 13.45 -7.62
C THR A 190 -7.83 12.41 -6.65
N ASN A 191 -7.93 12.75 -5.36
CA ASN A 191 -8.47 11.84 -4.36
C ASN A 191 -9.99 11.67 -4.52
N PHE A 192 -10.69 12.76 -4.84
CA PHE A 192 -12.13 12.77 -5.08
C PHE A 192 -12.53 11.83 -6.23
N VAL A 193 -11.93 12.01 -7.42
CA VAL A 193 -12.18 11.15 -8.59
C VAL A 193 -11.85 9.70 -8.27
N ARG A 194 -10.67 9.44 -7.71
CA ARG A 194 -10.23 8.08 -7.38
C ARG A 194 -11.21 7.38 -6.44
N GLU A 195 -11.69 8.06 -5.41
CA GLU A 195 -12.66 7.53 -4.45
C GLU A 195 -14.00 7.20 -5.11
N LEU A 196 -14.53 8.12 -5.92
CA LEU A 196 -15.80 7.90 -6.62
C LEU A 196 -15.70 6.73 -7.60
N VAL A 197 -14.65 6.68 -8.41
CA VAL A 197 -14.44 5.68 -9.46
C VAL A 197 -14.23 4.28 -8.88
N ILE A 198 -13.26 4.13 -7.97
CA ILE A 198 -12.92 2.81 -7.39
C ILE A 198 -14.10 2.23 -6.61
N LYS A 199 -14.80 3.07 -5.82
CA LYS A 199 -15.94 2.61 -5.02
C LYS A 199 -17.26 2.62 -5.79
N LYS A 200 -17.26 3.06 -7.05
CA LYS A 200 -18.44 3.30 -7.89
C LYS A 200 -19.54 4.08 -7.16
N LYS A 201 -19.16 5.13 -6.43
CA LYS A 201 -20.07 6.01 -5.68
C LYS A 201 -20.54 7.18 -6.54
N SER A 202 -21.64 7.81 -6.13
CA SER A 202 -22.19 9.03 -6.72
C SER A 202 -22.30 8.98 -8.26
N PRO A 203 -23.14 8.08 -8.81
CA PRO A 203 -23.27 7.88 -10.25
C PRO A 203 -23.56 9.16 -11.04
N LEU A 204 -24.37 10.11 -10.52
CA LEU A 204 -24.65 11.36 -11.25
C LEU A 204 -23.42 12.27 -11.32
N ILE A 205 -22.66 12.36 -10.24
CA ILE A 205 -21.36 13.08 -10.24
C ILE A 205 -20.39 12.39 -11.20
N ARG A 206 -20.25 11.06 -11.15
CA ARG A 206 -19.36 10.31 -12.07
C ARG A 206 -19.71 10.53 -13.53
N LYS A 207 -21.00 10.53 -13.87
CA LYS A 207 -21.46 10.87 -15.23
C LYS A 207 -21.08 12.30 -15.62
N SER A 208 -21.11 13.24 -14.67
CA SER A 208 -20.69 14.64 -14.90
C SER A 208 -19.18 14.78 -15.12
N LEU A 209 -18.36 13.95 -14.47
CA LEU A 209 -16.90 13.97 -14.59
C LEU A 209 -16.39 13.62 -16.00
N VAL A 210 -17.21 12.98 -16.83
CA VAL A 210 -16.89 12.75 -18.24
C VAL A 210 -16.71 14.07 -19.00
N ASN A 211 -17.33 15.16 -18.56
CA ASN A 211 -17.24 16.48 -19.20
C ASN A 211 -15.97 17.27 -18.84
N VAL A 212 -15.08 16.73 -18.00
CA VAL A 212 -13.82 17.39 -17.69
C VAL A 212 -12.96 17.52 -18.95
N ASP A 213 -12.39 18.71 -19.17
CA ASP A 213 -11.37 18.94 -20.18
C ASP A 213 -10.10 18.17 -19.78
N ALA A 214 -9.70 17.21 -20.62
CA ALA A 214 -8.55 16.36 -20.37
C ALA A 214 -7.26 17.19 -20.19
N ASN A 215 -7.14 18.37 -20.80
CA ASN A 215 -5.95 19.22 -20.67
C ASN A 215 -5.78 19.85 -19.28
N LEU A 216 -6.85 19.88 -18.46
CA LEU A 216 -6.77 20.31 -17.06
C LEU A 216 -6.29 19.21 -16.13
N THR A 217 -6.14 17.99 -16.64
CA THR A 217 -5.84 16.78 -15.88
C THR A 217 -4.39 16.37 -16.08
N HIS A 218 -3.89 15.50 -15.21
CA HIS A 218 -2.53 14.97 -15.26
C HIS A 218 -2.41 13.69 -14.42
N GLN A 219 -1.48 12.82 -14.80
CA GLN A 219 -1.09 11.62 -14.08
C GLN A 219 -2.30 10.79 -13.62
N ASP A 220 -2.45 10.60 -12.31
CA ASP A 220 -3.47 9.75 -11.71
C ASP A 220 -4.89 10.27 -11.95
N ASN A 221 -5.14 11.59 -11.89
CA ASN A 221 -6.51 12.08 -12.08
C ASN A 221 -6.98 11.90 -13.54
N ALA A 222 -6.09 12.08 -14.52
CA ALA A 222 -6.35 11.74 -15.91
C ALA A 222 -6.62 10.24 -16.03
N PHE A 223 -5.78 9.39 -15.44
CA PHE A 223 -5.97 7.93 -15.51
C PHE A 223 -7.31 7.47 -14.92
N TYR A 224 -7.68 7.95 -13.73
CA TYR A 224 -8.97 7.57 -13.11
C TYR A 224 -10.18 8.17 -13.83
N LEU A 225 -10.04 9.34 -14.47
CA LEU A 225 -11.08 9.85 -15.38
C LEU A 225 -11.23 8.99 -16.63
N GLY A 226 -10.13 8.43 -17.15
CA GLY A 226 -10.17 7.44 -18.23
C GLY A 226 -10.93 6.18 -17.81
N VAL A 227 -10.64 5.65 -16.62
CA VAL A 227 -11.38 4.51 -16.03
C VAL A 227 -12.85 4.89 -15.79
N ASN A 228 -13.14 6.10 -15.34
CA ASN A 228 -14.51 6.60 -15.18
C ASN A 228 -15.26 6.64 -16.51
N ALA A 229 -14.64 7.16 -17.57
CA ALA A 229 -15.25 7.25 -18.89
C ALA A 229 -15.53 5.85 -19.47
N ILE A 230 -14.67 4.85 -19.22
CA ILE A 230 -14.97 3.44 -19.53
C ILE A 230 -16.20 2.94 -18.77
N LEU A 231 -16.34 3.26 -17.47
CA LEU A 231 -17.51 2.88 -16.67
C LEU A 231 -18.81 3.57 -17.11
N GLU A 232 -18.71 4.71 -17.79
CA GLU A 232 -19.84 5.46 -18.35
C GLU A 232 -20.00 5.22 -19.86
N ASP A 233 -19.40 4.13 -20.38
CA ASP A 233 -19.47 3.71 -21.79
C ASP A 233 -19.05 4.79 -22.82
N ASN A 234 -18.11 5.66 -22.44
CA ASN A 234 -17.59 6.74 -23.28
C ASN A 234 -16.13 6.50 -23.66
N ASP A 235 -15.92 5.69 -24.70
CA ASP A 235 -14.60 5.31 -25.21
C ASP A 235 -13.79 6.52 -25.73
N GLU A 236 -14.44 7.53 -26.31
CA GLU A 236 -13.80 8.73 -26.84
C GLU A 236 -13.13 9.54 -25.73
N LYS A 237 -13.89 9.87 -24.67
CA LYS A 237 -13.34 10.57 -23.50
C LYS A 237 -12.35 9.71 -22.75
N ALA A 238 -12.58 8.39 -22.66
CA ALA A 238 -11.61 7.48 -22.07
C ALA A 238 -10.26 7.56 -22.79
N PHE A 239 -10.26 7.56 -24.11
CA PHE A 239 -9.05 7.68 -24.93
C PHE A 239 -8.32 9.01 -24.69
N GLU A 240 -9.03 10.14 -24.66
CA GLU A 240 -8.45 11.46 -24.35
C GLU A 240 -7.74 11.46 -23.00
N PHE A 241 -8.42 10.97 -21.95
CA PHE A 241 -7.88 10.95 -20.60
C PHE A 241 -6.68 10.01 -20.47
N PHE A 242 -6.72 8.81 -21.06
CA PHE A 242 -5.57 7.90 -21.03
C PHE A 242 -4.39 8.44 -21.83
N LYS A 243 -4.64 9.23 -22.90
CA LYS A 243 -3.58 9.91 -23.64
C LYS A 243 -2.88 10.95 -22.76
N VAL A 244 -3.63 11.82 -22.08
CA VAL A 244 -3.05 12.79 -21.14
C VAL A 244 -2.32 12.09 -19.99
N ALA A 245 -2.88 11.01 -19.44
CA ALA A 245 -2.23 10.21 -18.40
C ALA A 245 -0.88 9.67 -18.87
N LYS A 246 -0.83 9.07 -20.07
CA LYS A 246 0.41 8.58 -20.68
C LYS A 246 1.46 9.68 -20.85
N GLU A 247 1.06 10.86 -21.33
CA GLU A 247 1.96 11.99 -21.60
C GLU A 247 2.53 12.64 -20.32
N THR A 248 1.81 12.53 -19.21
CA THR A 248 2.15 13.21 -17.95
C THR A 248 2.73 12.28 -16.87
N PHE A 249 2.59 10.95 -17.02
CA PHE A 249 3.19 10.00 -16.09
C PHE A 249 4.72 10.00 -16.16
N GLN A 250 5.37 10.00 -14.99
CA GLN A 250 6.82 9.95 -14.88
C GLN A 250 7.38 8.51 -14.85
N SER A 251 6.58 7.55 -14.37
CA SER A 251 7.00 6.15 -14.27
C SER A 251 6.67 5.41 -15.57
N LYS A 252 7.67 4.76 -16.18
CA LYS A 252 7.46 3.93 -17.38
C LYS A 252 6.38 2.86 -17.19
N ALA A 253 6.26 2.28 -15.98
CA ALA A 253 5.22 1.29 -15.70
C ALA A 253 3.79 1.89 -15.74
N LEU A 254 3.63 3.15 -15.32
CA LEU A 254 2.34 3.85 -15.41
C LEU A 254 2.04 4.31 -16.84
N VAL A 255 3.08 4.74 -17.57
CA VAL A 255 2.99 5.02 -19.01
C VAL A 255 2.54 3.77 -19.77
N ASP A 256 3.09 2.59 -19.46
CA ASP A 256 2.69 1.33 -20.06
C ASP A 256 1.24 0.96 -19.70
N ASN A 257 0.80 1.21 -18.46
CA ASN A 257 -0.60 0.99 -18.09
C ASN A 257 -1.56 1.87 -18.93
N ALA A 258 -1.29 3.17 -19.04
CA ALA A 258 -2.09 4.07 -19.86
C ALA A 258 -2.04 3.70 -21.36
N THR A 259 -0.86 3.34 -21.86
CA THR A 259 -0.67 2.90 -23.26
C THR A 259 -1.44 1.61 -23.56
N PHE A 260 -1.52 0.70 -22.58
CA PHE A 260 -2.34 -0.50 -22.68
C PHE A 260 -3.83 -0.17 -22.82
N TRP A 261 -4.34 0.80 -22.06
CA TRP A 261 -5.72 1.25 -22.22
C TRP A 261 -5.99 1.92 -23.59
N LEU A 262 -5.05 2.72 -24.11
CA LEU A 262 -5.14 3.25 -25.47
C LEU A 262 -5.22 2.13 -26.51
N TYR A 263 -4.42 1.08 -26.37
CA TYR A 263 -4.53 -0.13 -27.21
C TYR A 263 -5.89 -0.82 -27.02
N GLN A 264 -6.36 -1.00 -25.78
CA GLN A 264 -7.62 -1.70 -25.53
C GLN A 264 -8.82 -1.01 -26.18
N ILE A 265 -8.84 0.32 -26.19
CA ILE A 265 -9.92 1.13 -26.79
C ILE A 265 -9.80 1.17 -28.31
N SER A 266 -8.63 1.55 -28.84
CA SER A 266 -8.45 1.81 -30.28
C SER A 266 -8.18 0.56 -31.12
N LYS A 267 -7.64 -0.50 -30.50
CA LYS A 267 -7.03 -1.67 -31.17
C LYS A 267 -5.93 -1.31 -32.18
N ASP A 268 -5.35 -0.12 -32.08
CA ASP A 268 -4.26 0.34 -32.93
C ASP A 268 -2.93 -0.35 -32.54
N ASP A 269 -2.36 -1.12 -33.48
CA ASP A 269 -1.13 -1.90 -33.29
C ASP A 269 0.08 -1.02 -32.88
N LYS A 270 0.07 0.29 -33.16
CA LYS A 270 1.16 1.18 -32.74
C LYS A 270 1.38 1.17 -31.23
N TYR A 271 0.29 1.12 -30.45
CA TYR A 271 0.37 1.08 -28.98
C TYR A 271 0.85 -0.28 -28.49
N LEU A 272 0.46 -1.35 -29.18
CA LEU A 272 0.94 -2.69 -28.88
C LEU A 272 2.44 -2.82 -29.18
N GLU A 273 2.91 -2.26 -30.31
CA GLU A 273 4.32 -2.21 -30.66
C GLU A 273 5.12 -1.39 -29.62
N GLU A 274 4.64 -0.21 -29.23
CA GLU A 274 5.26 0.62 -28.19
C GLU A 274 5.39 -0.13 -26.85
N LEU A 275 4.33 -0.80 -26.40
CA LEU A 275 4.35 -1.60 -25.17
C LEU A 275 5.36 -2.74 -25.26
N SER A 276 5.42 -3.41 -26.41
CA SER A 276 6.34 -4.54 -26.63
C SER A 276 7.82 -4.11 -26.57
N GLN A 277 8.11 -2.83 -26.84
CA GLN A 277 9.44 -2.23 -26.78
C GLN A 277 9.76 -1.59 -25.42
N SER A 278 8.80 -1.50 -24.50
CA SER A 278 9.02 -0.87 -23.20
C SER A 278 10.16 -1.53 -22.43
N SER A 279 11.02 -0.71 -21.81
CA SER A 279 12.08 -1.18 -20.90
C SER A 279 11.54 -1.60 -19.53
N SER A 280 10.32 -1.19 -19.17
CA SER A 280 9.70 -1.60 -17.91
C SER A 280 9.15 -3.01 -18.03
N LEU A 281 9.56 -3.90 -17.11
CA LEU A 281 8.99 -5.23 -16.98
C LEU A 281 7.73 -5.16 -16.09
N ASN A 282 6.57 -5.28 -16.71
CA ASN A 282 5.27 -5.30 -16.06
C ASN A 282 4.29 -6.17 -16.86
N ILE A 283 3.10 -6.43 -16.31
CA ILE A 283 2.10 -7.31 -16.96
C ILE A 283 1.69 -6.83 -18.36
N TYR A 284 1.69 -5.53 -18.61
CA TYR A 284 1.25 -4.95 -19.88
C TYR A 284 2.32 -5.11 -20.96
N SER A 285 3.58 -4.81 -20.64
CA SER A 285 4.70 -5.02 -21.56
C SER A 285 4.98 -6.50 -21.82
N LEU A 286 4.84 -7.37 -20.80
CA LEU A 286 4.93 -8.82 -20.96
C LEU A 286 3.84 -9.35 -21.91
N TYR A 287 2.60 -8.91 -21.71
CA TYR A 287 1.48 -9.33 -22.56
C TYR A 287 1.63 -8.82 -24.00
N ALA A 288 2.06 -7.57 -24.18
CA ALA A 288 2.36 -7.05 -25.51
C ALA A 288 3.48 -7.82 -26.22
N ARG A 289 4.53 -8.21 -25.50
CA ARG A 289 5.62 -9.03 -26.06
C ARG A 289 5.13 -10.43 -26.44
N GLU A 290 4.27 -11.05 -25.64
CA GLU A 290 3.64 -12.33 -26.01
C GLU A 290 2.84 -12.19 -27.32
N LEU A 291 1.96 -11.19 -27.42
CA LEU A 291 1.14 -10.97 -28.61
C LEU A 291 1.97 -10.68 -29.87
N LYS A 292 3.11 -10.00 -29.70
CA LYS A 292 4.07 -9.71 -30.79
C LYS A 292 5.13 -10.80 -30.98
N GLN A 293 5.01 -11.94 -30.28
CA GLN A 293 5.95 -13.07 -30.33
C GLN A 293 7.41 -12.65 -30.08
N LYS A 294 7.61 -11.65 -29.20
CA LYS A 294 8.92 -11.18 -28.76
C LYS A 294 9.35 -11.96 -27.50
N PRO A 295 10.66 -12.24 -27.34
CA PRO A 295 11.16 -12.88 -26.12
C PRO A 295 10.87 -11.99 -24.90
N ILE A 296 10.80 -12.55 -23.69
CA ILE A 296 10.71 -11.74 -22.47
C ILE A 296 11.92 -10.77 -22.36
N HIS A 297 11.80 -9.75 -21.51
CA HIS A 297 12.91 -8.86 -21.19
C HIS A 297 14.15 -9.64 -20.75
N LYS A 298 15.33 -9.12 -21.10
CA LYS A 298 16.58 -9.68 -20.59
C LYS A 298 16.58 -9.62 -19.06
N ILE A 299 16.86 -10.77 -18.44
CA ILE A 299 17.02 -10.94 -17.00
C ILE A 299 18.50 -11.09 -16.70
N GLU A 300 18.98 -10.37 -15.68
CA GLU A 300 20.37 -10.46 -15.25
C GLU A 300 20.59 -11.74 -14.41
N ILE A 301 21.56 -12.55 -14.82
CA ILE A 301 21.93 -13.79 -14.14
C ILE A 301 23.12 -13.50 -13.23
N LEU A 302 22.97 -13.84 -11.95
CA LEU A 302 24.02 -13.67 -10.95
C LEU A 302 24.55 -15.05 -10.51
N ASP A 303 25.87 -15.24 -10.58
CA ASP A 303 26.56 -16.47 -10.18
C ASP A 303 27.82 -16.13 -9.37
N PRO A 304 27.66 -15.74 -8.09
CA PRO A 304 28.80 -15.44 -7.23
C PRO A 304 29.56 -16.71 -6.87
N LYS A 305 30.89 -16.69 -7.04
CA LYS A 305 31.78 -17.80 -6.64
C LYS A 305 32.12 -17.82 -5.16
N LYS A 306 32.08 -16.66 -4.49
CA LYS A 306 32.34 -16.53 -3.05
C LYS A 306 31.10 -16.94 -2.25
N GLU A 307 31.26 -17.81 -1.27
CA GLU A 307 30.15 -18.32 -0.46
C GLU A 307 29.54 -17.23 0.43
N LYS A 308 30.37 -16.56 1.24
CA LYS A 308 29.95 -15.58 2.25
C LYS A 308 30.95 -14.46 2.46
N ASN A 309 30.50 -13.37 3.08
CA ASN A 309 31.36 -12.34 3.69
C ASN A 309 31.08 -12.27 5.21
N ASP A 310 31.58 -11.24 5.89
CA ASP A 310 31.42 -11.09 7.35
C ASP A 310 30.09 -10.42 7.76
N PHE A 311 29.21 -10.08 6.81
CA PHE A 311 27.93 -9.45 7.08
C PHE A 311 26.93 -10.46 7.64
N ASN A 312 26.40 -10.19 8.83
CA ASN A 312 25.39 -11.04 9.45
C ASN A 312 24.00 -10.80 8.85
N MET A 313 23.57 -11.68 7.95
CA MET A 313 22.25 -11.65 7.31
C MET A 313 21.07 -11.85 8.29
N LYS A 314 21.34 -12.31 9.52
CA LYS A 314 20.33 -12.57 10.55
C LYS A 314 20.18 -11.42 11.57
N ASP A 315 21.01 -10.38 11.48
CA ASP A 315 20.90 -9.21 12.35
C ASP A 315 20.01 -8.12 11.70
N PRO A 316 18.81 -7.83 12.24
CA PRO A 316 17.94 -6.80 11.69
C PRO A 316 18.53 -5.40 11.84
N PHE A 317 19.33 -5.12 12.86
CA PHE A 317 19.98 -3.82 13.04
C PHE A 317 21.11 -3.62 12.03
N ALA A 318 21.87 -4.67 11.70
CA ALA A 318 22.89 -4.63 10.66
C ALA A 318 22.28 -4.28 9.29
N TRP A 319 21.14 -4.90 8.94
CA TRP A 319 20.40 -4.55 7.73
C TRP A 319 19.90 -3.10 7.73
N GLN A 320 19.30 -2.63 8.84
CA GLN A 320 18.81 -1.25 8.93
C GLN A 320 19.95 -0.24 8.75
N ALA A 321 21.10 -0.46 9.40
CA ALA A 321 22.28 0.40 9.26
C ALA A 321 22.79 0.42 7.81
N LEU A 322 22.89 -0.76 7.18
CA LEU A 322 23.32 -0.85 5.78
C LEU A 322 22.32 -0.21 4.82
N SER A 323 21.02 -0.43 4.99
CA SER A 323 19.97 0.17 4.16
C SER A 323 20.00 1.70 4.24
N GLN A 324 20.19 2.26 5.43
CA GLN A 324 20.39 3.71 5.61
C GLN A 324 21.66 4.20 4.91
N LYS A 325 22.77 3.44 5.00
CA LYS A 325 24.01 3.74 4.27
C LYS A 325 23.76 3.76 2.75
N ILE A 326 23.16 2.71 2.20
CA ILE A 326 22.82 2.58 0.78
C ILE A 326 21.99 3.78 0.30
N ASN A 327 20.96 4.18 1.05
CA ASN A 327 20.10 5.30 0.67
C ASN A 327 20.82 6.66 0.68
N LYS A 328 21.88 6.80 1.47
CA LYS A 328 22.70 8.03 1.55
C LYS A 328 23.89 8.01 0.58
N THR A 329 24.28 6.85 0.07
CA THR A 329 25.42 6.70 -0.83
C THR A 329 25.06 7.16 -2.26
N PRO A 330 25.87 8.04 -2.89
CA PRO A 330 25.64 8.46 -4.27
C PRO A 330 25.62 7.30 -5.27
N LYS A 331 24.79 7.38 -6.31
CA LYS A 331 24.62 6.33 -7.34
C LYS A 331 25.95 5.80 -7.90
N LYS A 332 26.94 6.68 -8.14
CA LYS A 332 28.25 6.34 -8.68
C LYS A 332 29.10 5.46 -7.74
N GLU A 333 28.86 5.51 -6.44
CA GLU A 333 29.60 4.75 -5.42
C GLU A 333 28.91 3.45 -5.05
N LEU A 334 27.59 3.33 -5.30
CA LEU A 334 26.82 2.13 -5.00
C LEU A 334 27.36 0.89 -5.72
N ALA A 335 27.83 1.03 -6.96
CA ALA A 335 28.41 -0.09 -7.70
C ALA A 335 29.67 -0.67 -7.04
N LYS A 336 30.45 0.17 -6.35
CA LYS A 336 31.62 -0.28 -5.57
C LYS A 336 31.16 -1.00 -4.31
N LEU A 337 30.21 -0.42 -3.57
CA LEU A 337 29.64 -1.03 -2.37
C LEU A 337 29.00 -2.39 -2.68
N ALA A 338 28.27 -2.51 -3.79
CA ALA A 338 27.63 -3.76 -4.21
C ALA A 338 28.63 -4.92 -4.27
N LYS A 339 29.84 -4.69 -4.80
CA LYS A 339 30.87 -5.74 -4.95
C LYS A 339 31.26 -6.41 -3.63
N GLU A 340 31.16 -5.71 -2.50
CA GLU A 340 31.43 -6.26 -1.17
C GLU A 340 30.45 -7.38 -0.78
N PHE A 341 29.25 -7.35 -1.37
CA PHE A 341 28.15 -8.30 -1.12
C PHE A 341 27.96 -9.30 -2.26
N TYR A 342 28.85 -9.35 -3.26
CA TYR A 342 28.76 -10.33 -4.36
C TYR A 342 29.20 -11.73 -3.91
N THR A 343 28.37 -12.33 -3.05
CA THR A 343 28.53 -13.67 -2.47
C THR A 343 27.21 -14.43 -2.58
N LYS A 344 27.22 -15.75 -2.44
CA LYS A 344 25.99 -16.56 -2.44
C LYS A 344 25.07 -16.20 -1.28
N GLU A 345 25.62 -16.01 -0.07
CA GLU A 345 24.85 -15.67 1.13
C GLU A 345 24.24 -14.25 1.08
N ASN A 346 24.95 -13.28 0.50
CA ASN A 346 24.54 -11.87 0.51
C ASN A 346 23.95 -11.40 -0.83
N ILE A 347 23.60 -12.32 -1.73
CA ILE A 347 23.18 -11.97 -3.10
C ILE A 347 21.94 -11.08 -3.15
N ALA A 348 21.06 -11.18 -2.15
CA ALA A 348 19.90 -10.29 -1.99
C ALA A 348 20.32 -8.83 -1.76
N ILE A 349 21.34 -8.60 -0.92
CA ILE A 349 21.91 -7.26 -0.69
C ILE A 349 22.60 -6.76 -1.96
N TYR A 350 23.40 -7.60 -2.62
CA TYR A 350 24.03 -7.24 -3.89
C TYR A 350 23.00 -6.76 -4.92
N ALA A 351 21.95 -7.55 -5.17
CA ALA A 351 20.92 -7.21 -6.13
C ALA A 351 20.18 -5.92 -5.74
N TYR A 352 19.86 -5.74 -4.46
CA TYR A 352 19.22 -4.53 -3.93
C TYR A 352 20.05 -3.26 -4.17
N ILE A 353 21.38 -3.36 -4.02
CA ILE A 353 22.30 -2.24 -4.28
C ILE A 353 22.44 -2.01 -5.79
N GLN A 354 22.58 -3.05 -6.59
CA GLN A 354 22.74 -2.92 -8.04
C GLN A 354 21.53 -2.30 -8.72
N GLU A 355 20.31 -2.70 -8.33
CA GLU A 355 19.07 -2.07 -8.81
C GLU A 355 19.13 -0.54 -8.66
N ARG A 356 19.67 -0.03 -7.55
CA ARG A 356 19.81 1.42 -7.30
C ARG A 356 21.01 2.02 -8.03
N ALA A 357 22.14 1.32 -8.05
CA ALA A 357 23.37 1.74 -8.74
C ALA A 357 23.13 1.96 -10.23
N GLU A 358 22.23 1.17 -10.83
CA GLU A 358 21.89 1.26 -12.24
C GLU A 358 20.65 2.14 -12.50
N GLY A 359 19.88 2.47 -11.46
CA GLY A 359 18.66 3.29 -11.60
C GLY A 359 17.48 2.50 -12.13
N PHE A 360 17.39 1.21 -11.77
CA PHE A 360 16.29 0.29 -12.07
C PHE A 360 16.12 -0.02 -13.58
N GLU A 361 17.17 0.14 -14.38
CA GLU A 361 17.15 -0.17 -15.82
C GLU A 361 17.31 -1.66 -16.14
N LYS A 362 17.92 -2.44 -15.24
CA LYS A 362 18.08 -3.89 -15.40
C LYS A 362 17.15 -4.69 -14.51
N ASN A 363 16.88 -5.93 -14.94
CA ASN A 363 15.92 -6.82 -14.32
C ASN A 363 16.63 -7.89 -13.48
N TYR A 364 16.64 -7.72 -12.16
CA TYR A 364 17.17 -8.71 -11.22
C TYR A 364 16.06 -9.59 -10.63
N PHE A 365 16.10 -10.87 -10.97
CA PHE A 365 15.16 -11.92 -10.51
C PHE A 365 15.96 -13.07 -9.90
N ILE A 366 16.56 -12.78 -8.74
CA ILE A 366 17.40 -13.73 -8.01
C ILE A 366 16.58 -14.86 -7.39
N MET A 367 17.22 -16.01 -7.17
CA MET A 367 16.62 -17.17 -6.50
C MET A 367 17.48 -17.60 -5.30
N PRO A 368 17.64 -16.74 -4.27
CA PRO A 368 18.44 -17.10 -3.11
C PRO A 368 17.76 -18.21 -2.31
N TYR A 369 18.59 -19.05 -1.67
CA TYR A 369 18.14 -20.20 -0.88
C TYR A 369 17.30 -21.21 -1.68
N PHE A 370 17.54 -21.32 -3.00
CA PHE A 370 16.75 -22.17 -3.90
C PHE A 370 16.68 -23.64 -3.49
N GLU A 371 17.72 -24.17 -2.86
CA GLU A 371 17.75 -25.53 -2.32
C GLU A 371 16.62 -25.83 -1.34
N LEU A 372 16.10 -24.81 -0.64
CA LEU A 372 14.96 -24.94 0.27
C LEU A 372 13.63 -25.14 -0.46
N LEU A 373 13.58 -24.82 -1.75
CA LEU A 373 12.40 -24.93 -2.60
C LEU A 373 12.45 -26.15 -3.53
N LYS A 374 13.55 -26.91 -3.55
CA LYS A 374 13.83 -27.93 -4.58
C LYS A 374 12.72 -28.97 -4.76
N ASP A 375 12.05 -29.34 -3.68
CA ASP A 375 11.01 -30.38 -3.65
C ASP A 375 9.62 -29.85 -4.02
N TYR A 376 9.46 -28.54 -4.25
CA TYR A 376 8.18 -27.94 -4.67
C TYR A 376 8.01 -27.99 -6.19
N SER A 377 6.74 -27.95 -6.65
CA SER A 377 6.44 -27.82 -8.08
C SER A 377 6.98 -26.50 -8.64
N THR A 378 7.20 -26.45 -9.97
CA THR A 378 7.67 -25.23 -10.65
C THR A 378 6.76 -24.03 -10.38
N GLN A 379 5.45 -24.23 -10.41
CA GLN A 379 4.47 -23.18 -10.17
C GLN A 379 4.52 -22.71 -8.71
N ARG A 380 4.66 -23.62 -7.74
CA ARG A 380 4.80 -23.22 -6.33
C ARG A 380 6.11 -22.47 -6.07
N LYS A 381 7.23 -22.93 -6.65
CA LYS A 381 8.53 -22.23 -6.61
C LYS A 381 8.39 -20.80 -7.15
N ALA A 382 7.81 -20.66 -8.33
CA ALA A 382 7.61 -19.35 -8.96
C ALA A 382 6.74 -18.42 -8.11
N MET A 383 5.68 -18.94 -7.48
CA MET A 383 4.81 -18.12 -6.63
C MET A 383 5.52 -17.64 -5.36
N ILE A 384 6.25 -18.52 -4.67
CA ILE A 384 7.04 -18.15 -3.48
C ILE A 384 8.09 -17.10 -3.86
N LEU A 385 8.84 -17.31 -4.94
CA LEU A 385 9.86 -16.36 -5.41
C LEU A 385 9.24 -15.02 -5.84
N ALA A 386 8.07 -15.04 -6.48
CA ALA A 386 7.36 -13.84 -6.93
C ALA A 386 6.91 -12.97 -5.76
N LEU A 387 6.37 -13.60 -4.72
CA LEU A 387 5.98 -12.96 -3.46
C LEU A 387 7.21 -12.44 -2.71
N ALA A 388 8.21 -13.29 -2.47
CA ALA A 388 9.46 -12.92 -1.78
C ALA A 388 10.16 -11.72 -2.43
N ARG A 389 10.23 -11.70 -3.77
CA ARG A 389 10.76 -10.56 -4.52
C ARG A 389 9.98 -9.29 -4.22
N GLN A 390 8.64 -9.35 -4.26
CA GLN A 390 7.79 -8.18 -4.05
C GLN A 390 7.79 -7.72 -2.58
N GLU A 391 7.77 -8.64 -1.63
CA GLU A 391 7.65 -8.39 -0.19
C GLU A 391 8.93 -7.79 0.41
N SER A 392 10.09 -8.36 0.10
CA SER A 392 11.33 -8.06 0.83
C SER A 392 12.55 -7.85 -0.06
N ARG A 393 12.44 -8.10 -1.37
CA ARG A 393 13.61 -8.29 -2.24
C ARG A 393 14.57 -9.34 -1.67
N PHE A 394 14.02 -10.37 -1.03
CA PHE A 394 14.74 -11.47 -0.38
C PHE A 394 15.63 -11.11 0.81
N ILE A 395 15.43 -9.94 1.42
CA ILE A 395 16.18 -9.57 2.62
C ILE A 395 15.63 -10.37 3.83
N PRO A 396 16.44 -11.23 4.49
CA PRO A 396 15.96 -12.11 5.55
C PRO A 396 15.43 -11.41 6.79
N THR A 397 15.97 -10.23 7.12
CA THR A 397 15.58 -9.44 8.29
C THR A 397 14.77 -8.19 7.92
N ALA A 398 14.05 -8.22 6.79
CA ALA A 398 13.15 -7.15 6.41
C ALA A 398 12.04 -6.98 7.46
N ILE A 399 11.79 -5.73 7.87
CA ILE A 399 10.73 -5.35 8.81
C ILE A 399 9.96 -4.19 8.18
N SER A 400 8.66 -4.36 7.92
CA SER A 400 7.81 -3.30 7.39
C SER A 400 7.34 -2.31 8.46
N THR A 401 6.69 -1.22 8.04
CA THR A 401 6.09 -0.24 8.95
C THR A 401 4.95 -0.78 9.81
N SER A 402 4.41 -1.95 9.48
CA SER A 402 3.39 -2.69 10.25
C SER A 402 3.97 -3.87 11.03
N TYR A 403 5.31 -4.00 11.02
CA TYR A 403 6.11 -5.07 11.63
C TYR A 403 5.89 -6.45 11.02
N ALA A 404 5.62 -6.51 9.71
CA ALA A 404 5.70 -7.76 8.96
C ALA A 404 7.17 -8.21 8.81
N LEU A 405 7.43 -9.50 8.96
CA LEU A 405 8.77 -10.04 9.23
C LEU A 405 9.31 -10.93 8.10
N GLY A 406 10.59 -10.71 7.81
CA GLY A 406 11.45 -11.56 6.99
C GLY A 406 11.12 -11.60 5.50
N ILE A 407 11.68 -12.60 4.80
CA ILE A 407 11.62 -12.68 3.32
C ILE A 407 10.16 -12.65 2.81
N MET A 408 9.27 -13.26 3.57
CA MET A 408 7.87 -13.47 3.21
C MET A 408 6.91 -12.49 3.89
N GLN A 409 7.43 -11.53 4.67
CA GLN A 409 6.68 -10.47 5.35
C GLN A 409 5.43 -10.98 6.08
N PHE A 410 5.60 -11.97 6.95
CA PHE A 410 4.50 -12.44 7.80
C PHE A 410 4.24 -11.45 8.94
N ILE A 411 3.00 -11.02 9.12
CA ILE A 411 2.62 -10.22 10.29
C ILE A 411 2.62 -11.10 11.57
N PRO A 412 2.97 -10.54 12.75
CA PRO A 412 3.10 -11.31 14.00
C PRO A 412 1.88 -12.16 14.36
N PHE A 413 0.67 -11.64 14.13
CA PHE A 413 -0.56 -12.37 14.38
C PHE A 413 -0.63 -13.69 13.60
N LEU A 414 -0.37 -13.63 12.28
CA LEU A 414 -0.40 -14.81 11.42
C LEU A 414 0.78 -15.75 11.70
N ALA A 415 1.96 -15.19 11.95
CA ALA A 415 3.15 -15.95 12.35
C ALA A 415 2.89 -16.79 13.60
N ASN A 416 2.37 -16.18 14.66
CA ASN A 416 2.08 -16.86 15.91
C ASN A 416 0.96 -17.89 15.76
N HIS A 417 -0.02 -17.65 14.90
CA HIS A 417 -1.07 -18.63 14.58
C HIS A 417 -0.48 -19.87 13.91
N ILE A 418 0.23 -19.70 12.79
CA ILE A 418 0.83 -20.81 12.04
C ILE A 418 1.86 -21.54 12.92
N GLY A 419 2.79 -20.81 13.54
CA GLY A 419 3.88 -21.40 14.31
C GLY A 419 3.44 -22.14 15.57
N ASN A 420 2.58 -21.53 16.40
CA ASN A 420 2.19 -22.13 17.67
C ASN A 420 0.98 -23.07 17.58
N LYS A 421 0.03 -22.83 16.66
CA LYS A 421 -1.24 -23.57 16.61
C LYS A 421 -1.28 -24.61 15.51
N GLU A 422 -0.87 -24.26 14.30
CA GLU A 422 -0.99 -25.16 13.14
C GLU A 422 0.21 -26.09 13.01
N LEU A 423 1.43 -25.54 13.03
CA LEU A 423 2.68 -26.30 12.89
C LEU A 423 3.26 -26.75 14.24
N GLN A 424 2.82 -26.13 15.35
CA GLN A 424 3.24 -26.46 16.72
C GLN A 424 4.77 -26.54 16.90
N ILE A 425 5.49 -25.57 16.33
CA ILE A 425 6.95 -25.52 16.40
C ILE A 425 7.37 -25.31 17.86
N PRO A 426 8.21 -26.19 18.44
CA PRO A 426 8.64 -26.06 19.82
C PRO A 426 9.36 -24.73 20.08
N ASN A 427 8.96 -24.02 21.14
CA ASN A 427 9.50 -22.72 21.52
C ASN A 427 9.50 -21.70 20.37
N PHE A 428 8.45 -21.71 19.54
CA PHE A 428 8.33 -20.78 18.43
C PHE A 428 8.35 -19.33 18.91
N ASP A 429 9.24 -18.54 18.31
CA ASP A 429 9.24 -17.09 18.40
C ASP A 429 9.08 -16.51 16.98
N GLN A 430 8.32 -15.43 16.86
CA GLN A 430 8.09 -14.77 15.57
C GLN A 430 9.37 -14.28 14.86
N ASP A 431 10.48 -14.03 15.58
CA ASP A 431 11.78 -13.70 14.99
C ASP A 431 12.40 -14.88 14.22
N MET A 432 11.93 -16.12 14.44
CA MET A 432 12.33 -17.28 13.63
C MET A 432 11.99 -17.10 12.14
N LEU A 433 11.08 -16.18 11.79
CA LEU A 433 10.79 -15.81 10.41
C LEU A 433 11.94 -15.07 9.71
N PHE A 434 12.96 -14.63 10.43
CA PHE A 434 14.20 -14.14 9.82
C PHE A 434 15.05 -15.29 9.23
N ASP A 435 14.77 -16.55 9.57
CA ASP A 435 15.34 -17.71 8.90
C ASP A 435 14.58 -17.99 7.59
N PRO A 436 15.25 -17.93 6.41
CA PRO A 436 14.63 -18.24 5.12
C PRO A 436 13.94 -19.61 5.07
N LYS A 437 14.44 -20.61 5.80
CA LYS A 437 13.84 -21.95 5.86
C LYS A 437 12.46 -21.92 6.51
N ILE A 438 12.33 -21.23 7.64
CA ILE A 438 11.04 -21.08 8.33
C ILE A 438 10.12 -20.20 7.50
N ALA A 439 10.61 -19.09 6.95
CA ALA A 439 9.82 -18.18 6.12
C ALA A 439 9.22 -18.88 4.89
N TYR A 440 10.00 -19.66 4.14
CA TYR A 440 9.49 -20.41 2.99
C TYR A 440 8.57 -21.56 3.39
N THR A 441 8.81 -22.23 4.52
CA THR A 441 7.89 -23.25 5.05
C THR A 441 6.52 -22.63 5.37
N PHE A 442 6.51 -21.47 6.03
CA PHE A 442 5.28 -20.74 6.37
C PHE A 442 4.57 -20.23 5.12
N ALA A 443 5.31 -19.70 4.16
CA ALA A 443 4.75 -19.27 2.89
C ALA A 443 4.11 -20.43 2.13
N ASN A 444 4.78 -21.57 2.02
CA ASN A 444 4.22 -22.75 1.37
C ASN A 444 2.91 -23.19 2.02
N HIS A 445 2.90 -23.29 3.35
CA HIS A 445 1.71 -23.65 4.13
C HIS A 445 0.56 -22.64 3.96
N HIS A 446 0.86 -21.34 4.01
CA HIS A 446 -0.16 -20.31 3.81
C HIS A 446 -0.68 -20.30 2.37
N LEU A 447 0.19 -20.55 1.39
CA LEU A 447 -0.19 -20.66 -0.01
C LEU A 447 -1.08 -21.87 -0.28
N ASP A 448 -0.85 -23.01 0.37
CA ASP A 448 -1.77 -24.17 0.30
C ASP A 448 -3.19 -23.76 0.71
N TYR A 449 -3.31 -22.98 1.80
CA TYR A 449 -4.60 -22.45 2.21
C TYR A 449 -5.20 -21.49 1.17
N LEU A 450 -4.45 -20.52 0.68
CA LEU A 450 -4.96 -19.51 -0.27
C LEU A 450 -5.33 -20.14 -1.63
N GLU A 451 -4.48 -20.99 -2.19
CA GLU A 451 -4.69 -21.68 -3.47
C GLU A 451 -5.84 -22.70 -3.37
N SER A 452 -6.10 -23.28 -2.19
CA SER A 452 -7.30 -24.11 -1.98
C SER A 452 -8.62 -23.34 -2.08
N LYS A 453 -8.56 -22.00 -2.02
CA LYS A 453 -9.73 -21.09 -2.04
C LYS A 453 -9.78 -20.20 -3.26
N LEU A 454 -8.66 -20.00 -3.94
CA LEU A 454 -8.50 -19.05 -5.03
C LEU A 454 -7.80 -19.77 -6.18
N ASN A 455 -8.40 -19.68 -7.36
CA ASN A 455 -8.00 -20.43 -8.55
C ASN A 455 -7.00 -19.68 -9.46
N SER A 456 -6.49 -18.52 -9.04
CA SER A 456 -5.61 -17.68 -9.86
C SER A 456 -4.49 -17.05 -9.04
N PRO A 457 -3.25 -16.99 -9.56
CA PRO A 457 -2.11 -16.38 -8.87
C PRO A 457 -2.32 -14.90 -8.54
N ILE A 458 -3.09 -14.15 -9.34
CA ILE A 458 -3.37 -12.74 -9.03
C ILE A 458 -4.31 -12.61 -7.82
N PHE A 459 -5.29 -13.50 -7.68
CA PHE A 459 -6.19 -13.53 -6.53
C PHE A 459 -5.47 -13.97 -5.27
N VAL A 460 -4.59 -14.97 -5.38
CA VAL A 460 -3.69 -15.38 -4.30
C VAL A 460 -2.83 -14.19 -3.87
N ALA A 461 -2.27 -13.41 -4.80
CA ALA A 461 -1.50 -12.22 -4.47
C ALA A 461 -2.34 -11.13 -3.76
N TYR A 462 -3.58 -10.88 -4.20
CA TYR A 462 -4.49 -9.98 -3.47
C TYR A 462 -4.74 -10.47 -2.04
N ALA A 463 -4.94 -11.78 -1.86
CA ALA A 463 -5.24 -12.37 -0.56
C ALA A 463 -4.01 -12.42 0.35
N TYR A 464 -2.81 -12.61 -0.20
CA TYR A 464 -1.57 -12.58 0.55
C TYR A 464 -1.31 -11.19 1.15
N ASN A 465 -1.49 -10.12 0.35
CA ASN A 465 -1.28 -8.75 0.81
C ASN A 465 -2.47 -8.18 1.63
N GLY A 466 -3.69 -8.27 1.10
CA GLY A 466 -4.88 -7.63 1.66
C GLY A 466 -5.76 -8.56 2.52
N GLY A 467 -5.41 -9.84 2.62
CA GLY A 467 -6.19 -10.87 3.31
C GLY A 467 -7.28 -11.50 2.43
N ILE A 468 -7.54 -12.79 2.68
CA ILE A 468 -8.54 -13.58 1.95
C ILE A 468 -9.97 -13.05 2.14
N GLY A 469 -10.28 -12.46 3.31
CA GLY A 469 -11.61 -11.92 3.59
C GLY A 469 -11.96 -10.74 2.69
N PHE A 470 -11.02 -9.82 2.46
CA PHE A 470 -11.18 -8.73 1.48
C PHE A 470 -11.34 -9.29 0.07
N THR A 471 -10.43 -10.19 -0.32
CA THR A 471 -10.41 -10.76 -1.68
C THR A 471 -11.70 -11.50 -1.99
N THR A 472 -12.21 -12.31 -1.06
CA THR A 472 -13.48 -13.03 -1.23
C THR A 472 -14.67 -12.07 -1.32
N ARG A 473 -14.73 -11.02 -0.49
CA ARG A 473 -15.79 -10.00 -0.59
C ARG A 473 -15.74 -9.26 -1.93
N MET A 474 -14.54 -8.99 -2.45
CA MET A 474 -14.34 -8.36 -3.75
C MET A 474 -14.84 -9.25 -4.89
N LEU A 475 -14.46 -10.54 -4.90
CA LEU A 475 -14.84 -11.49 -5.95
C LEU A 475 -16.34 -11.84 -5.96
N LYS A 476 -16.99 -11.75 -4.79
CA LYS A 476 -18.44 -11.90 -4.64
C LYS A 476 -19.26 -10.72 -5.21
N ARG A 477 -18.64 -9.62 -5.60
CA ARG A 477 -19.36 -8.51 -6.22
C ARG A 477 -19.73 -8.88 -7.66
N GLU A 478 -20.91 -8.46 -8.09
CA GLU A 478 -21.43 -8.67 -9.46
C GLU A 478 -20.79 -7.74 -10.51
N ASP A 479 -19.95 -6.81 -10.07
CA ASP A 479 -19.40 -5.75 -10.90
C ASP A 479 -17.86 -5.78 -11.01
N LEU A 480 -17.25 -6.86 -10.51
CA LEU A 480 -15.81 -7.13 -10.59
C LEU A 480 -15.55 -8.57 -11.04
N PHE A 481 -14.58 -8.72 -11.93
CA PHE A 481 -14.10 -9.97 -12.50
C PHE A 481 -15.23 -10.82 -13.11
N LYS A 482 -16.18 -10.13 -13.78
CA LYS A 482 -17.26 -10.71 -14.56
C LYS A 482 -16.98 -10.52 -16.06
N GLN A 483 -17.84 -11.08 -16.91
CA GLN A 483 -17.71 -10.88 -18.36
C GLN A 483 -18.01 -9.41 -18.72
N GLY A 484 -17.21 -8.83 -19.59
CA GLY A 484 -17.35 -7.44 -20.03
C GLY A 484 -16.30 -7.05 -21.07
N LYS A 485 -16.56 -5.99 -21.84
CA LYS A 485 -15.73 -5.55 -22.98
C LYS A 485 -14.25 -5.37 -22.63
N TYR A 486 -13.97 -4.84 -21.44
CA TYR A 486 -12.62 -4.52 -20.97
C TYR A 486 -12.14 -5.42 -19.82
N GLU A 487 -12.84 -6.53 -19.58
CA GLU A 487 -12.49 -7.44 -18.49
C GLU A 487 -11.40 -8.44 -18.92
N PRO A 488 -10.52 -8.87 -17.99
CA PRO A 488 -10.50 -8.57 -16.55
C PRO A 488 -9.75 -7.27 -16.18
N PHE A 489 -9.25 -6.52 -17.17
CA PHE A 489 -8.36 -5.39 -16.94
C PHE A 489 -9.05 -4.23 -16.22
N LEU A 490 -10.32 -3.95 -16.54
CA LEU A 490 -11.12 -2.95 -15.83
C LEU A 490 -11.24 -3.28 -14.34
N SER A 491 -11.57 -4.53 -14.01
CA SER A 491 -11.65 -4.97 -12.62
C SER A 491 -10.31 -4.86 -11.88
N MET A 492 -9.20 -5.12 -12.57
CA MET A 492 -7.87 -4.90 -12.00
C MET A 492 -7.59 -3.44 -11.67
N GLU A 493 -8.20 -2.46 -12.35
CA GLU A 493 -8.09 -1.03 -12.00
C GLU A 493 -9.02 -0.61 -10.84
N LEU A 494 -10.07 -1.38 -10.59
CA LEU A 494 -11.12 -1.08 -9.61
C LEU A 494 -10.97 -1.82 -8.28
N VAL A 495 -9.92 -2.63 -8.10
CA VAL A 495 -9.59 -3.26 -6.82
C VAL A 495 -9.54 -2.19 -5.72
N PRO A 496 -10.37 -2.28 -4.64
CA PRO A 496 -10.60 -1.16 -3.72
C PRO A 496 -9.37 -0.59 -3.00
N TYR A 497 -8.41 -1.44 -2.65
CA TYR A 497 -7.18 -1.02 -1.97
C TYR A 497 -6.07 -0.81 -2.98
N ALA A 498 -5.56 0.43 -3.06
CA ALA A 498 -4.50 0.80 -3.99
C ALA A 498 -3.21 -0.01 -3.80
N GLU A 499 -2.87 -0.33 -2.54
CA GLU A 499 -1.73 -1.21 -2.22
C GLU A 499 -1.91 -2.59 -2.86
N SER A 500 -3.01 -3.29 -2.55
CA SER A 500 -3.29 -4.63 -3.10
C SER A 500 -3.42 -4.61 -4.62
N ARG A 501 -4.05 -3.57 -5.19
CA ARG A 501 -4.19 -3.35 -6.63
C ARG A 501 -2.84 -3.37 -7.34
N ASN A 502 -1.91 -2.56 -6.85
CA ASN A 502 -0.57 -2.45 -7.44
C ASN A 502 0.30 -3.68 -7.10
N TYR A 503 0.14 -4.22 -5.91
CA TYR A 503 0.86 -5.39 -5.43
C TYR A 503 0.64 -6.60 -6.35
N ALA A 504 -0.62 -6.96 -6.61
CA ALA A 504 -0.90 -8.18 -7.37
C ALA A 504 -0.46 -8.09 -8.83
N LYS A 505 -0.52 -6.90 -9.45
CA LYS A 505 0.05 -6.69 -10.79
C LYS A 505 1.56 -6.94 -10.81
N LYS A 506 2.29 -6.45 -9.80
CA LYS A 506 3.74 -6.69 -9.66
C LYS A 506 4.05 -8.17 -9.38
N VAL A 507 3.28 -8.81 -8.50
CA VAL A 507 3.46 -10.25 -8.21
C VAL A 507 3.16 -11.09 -9.44
N LEU A 508 2.11 -10.79 -10.21
CA LEU A 508 1.81 -11.52 -11.45
C LEU A 508 2.94 -11.37 -12.48
N ALA A 509 3.48 -10.17 -12.67
CA ALA A 509 4.66 -9.98 -13.52
C ALA A 509 5.86 -10.79 -13.00
N ASN A 510 6.12 -10.78 -11.69
CA ASN A 510 7.20 -11.57 -11.11
C ASN A 510 6.99 -13.07 -11.30
N TYR A 511 5.75 -13.54 -11.14
CA TYR A 511 5.37 -14.93 -11.27
C TYR A 511 5.66 -15.45 -12.68
N VAL A 512 5.25 -14.70 -13.71
CA VAL A 512 5.54 -15.04 -15.12
C VAL A 512 7.04 -15.10 -15.39
N VAL A 513 7.82 -14.16 -14.84
CA VAL A 513 9.29 -14.18 -15.00
C VAL A 513 9.91 -15.39 -14.33
N TYR A 514 9.51 -15.73 -13.11
CA TYR A 514 10.07 -16.91 -12.42
C TYR A 514 9.63 -18.22 -13.05
N LEU A 515 8.42 -18.33 -13.59
CA LEU A 515 8.04 -19.47 -14.42
C LEU A 515 9.01 -19.63 -15.59
N HIS A 516 9.24 -18.54 -16.34
CA HIS A 516 10.18 -18.55 -17.47
C HIS A 516 11.59 -18.98 -17.06
N LEU A 517 12.13 -18.42 -15.96
CA LEU A 517 13.44 -18.79 -15.42
C LEU A 517 13.53 -20.25 -14.95
N LEU A 518 12.40 -20.86 -14.61
CA LEU A 518 12.27 -22.27 -14.22
C LEU A 518 11.85 -23.18 -15.39
N ASN A 519 12.02 -22.70 -16.62
CA ASN A 519 11.69 -23.39 -17.87
C ASN A 519 10.20 -23.72 -18.06
N ASP A 520 9.31 -22.98 -17.40
CA ASP A 520 7.87 -23.00 -17.65
C ASP A 520 7.48 -21.72 -18.42
N ASN A 521 7.15 -21.86 -19.70
CA ASN A 521 6.79 -20.75 -20.58
C ASN A 521 5.28 -20.57 -20.70
N THR A 522 4.53 -20.79 -19.60
CA THR A 522 3.09 -20.53 -19.57
C THR A 522 2.80 -19.08 -20.01
N PRO A 523 1.99 -18.88 -21.09
CA PRO A 523 1.64 -17.55 -21.58
C PRO A 523 0.92 -16.70 -20.52
N ILE A 524 1.23 -15.40 -20.45
CA ILE A 524 0.58 -14.49 -19.52
C ILE A 524 -0.92 -14.32 -19.83
N SER A 525 -1.33 -14.45 -21.09
CA SER A 525 -2.74 -14.49 -21.51
C SER A 525 -3.59 -15.46 -20.70
N LYS A 526 -3.07 -16.67 -20.42
CA LYS A 526 -3.77 -17.68 -19.60
C LYS A 526 -4.08 -17.21 -18.18
N PHE A 527 -3.28 -16.30 -17.62
CA PHE A 527 -3.55 -15.73 -16.30
C PHE A 527 -4.59 -14.63 -16.32
N PHE A 528 -4.96 -14.09 -17.48
CA PHE A 528 -6.07 -13.17 -17.64
C PHE A 528 -7.38 -13.88 -17.99
N GLU A 529 -7.34 -14.88 -18.88
CA GLU A 529 -8.52 -15.68 -19.28
C GLU A 529 -9.23 -16.32 -18.08
N ASN A 530 -8.45 -16.77 -17.09
CA ASN A 530 -8.97 -17.42 -15.89
C ASN A 530 -9.53 -16.46 -14.83
N LEU A 531 -9.52 -15.14 -15.07
CA LEU A 531 -9.98 -14.15 -14.08
C LEU A 531 -11.46 -13.84 -14.20
N THR A 532 -12.06 -13.96 -15.38
CA THR A 532 -13.49 -13.72 -15.54
C THR A 532 -14.25 -14.95 -15.04
N GLN A 533 -14.91 -14.80 -13.90
CA GLN A 533 -15.67 -15.89 -13.31
C GLN A 533 -17.00 -16.04 -14.05
N ASN A 534 -17.29 -17.24 -14.57
CA ASN A 534 -18.65 -17.58 -14.99
C ASN A 534 -19.52 -17.73 -13.73
N THR A 535 -20.68 -17.08 -13.71
CA THR A 535 -21.67 -17.08 -12.61
C THR A 535 -22.03 -18.50 -12.13
N ASP A 536 -22.02 -19.50 -13.01
CA ASP A 536 -22.32 -20.90 -12.63
C ASP A 536 -21.25 -21.60 -11.79
N SER A 537 -19.99 -21.18 -11.89
CA SER A 537 -18.88 -21.74 -11.11
C SER A 537 -18.86 -21.26 -9.65
N GLN A 538 -19.57 -20.16 -9.35
CA GLN A 538 -19.65 -19.57 -8.02
C GLN A 538 -20.43 -20.42 -7.03
N ASN A 539 -21.47 -21.14 -7.49
CA ASN A 539 -22.35 -21.91 -6.59
C ASN A 539 -21.75 -23.25 -6.14
N LYS A 540 -20.76 -23.82 -6.85
CA LYS A 540 -20.17 -25.11 -6.46
C LYS A 540 -19.00 -24.97 -5.50
N ASN A 541 -18.15 -23.95 -5.64
CA ASN A 541 -16.93 -23.83 -4.82
C ASN A 541 -17.09 -22.99 -3.55
N LEU A 542 -18.08 -22.09 -3.49
CA LEU A 542 -18.35 -21.29 -2.28
C LEU A 542 -19.43 -21.89 -1.37
N ALA A 543 -20.22 -22.84 -1.86
CA ALA A 543 -21.23 -23.56 -1.06
C ALA A 543 -20.67 -24.81 -0.37
N LEU A 544 -19.46 -25.26 -0.73
CA LEU A 544 -18.72 -26.30 -0.02
C LEU A 544 -17.76 -25.66 1.00
N LYS A 545 -18.32 -25.03 2.04
CA LYS A 545 -17.80 -24.96 3.42
C LYS A 545 -18.71 -24.13 4.32
#